data_AF-A0AA39U0P2-F1
#
_entry.id   AF-A0AA39U0P2-F1
#
_cell.length_a   1.000
_cell.length_b   1.000
_cell.length_c   1.000
_cell.angle_alpha   90.00
_cell.angle_beta   90.00
_cell.angle_gamma   90.00
#
_symmetry.space_group_name_H-M   'P 1'
#
loop_
_entity.id
_entity.type
_entity.pdbx_description
1 polymer ?
#
loop_
_entity_poly.entity_id
_entity_poly.type
_entity_poly.pdbx_seq_one_letter_code
_entity_poly.pdbx_strand_id
1 'polypeptide(L)'
;MSSSSVLPTSLYEGLLAKLVKILELTQKPEGTATPQAKQALLHATNDFKNSISQAKDLAAELPGGELRIDEQDEVIEMLTQLRDRKRQQLEQFSAQTLELSSSSAEMSMEVDSMASTPS
;
A
#
# COMPACT_ATOMS: atom_id res chain seq x y z
N MET A 1 8.31 -10.65 4.36
CA MET A 1 8.17 -11.54 3.20
C MET A 1 7.14 -10.89 2.28
N SER A 2 7.61 -10.14 1.28
CA SER A 2 6.74 -9.37 0.38
C SER A 2 6.22 -10.31 -0.69
N SER A 3 5.05 -10.91 -0.48
CA SER A 3 4.35 -11.62 -1.55
C SER A 3 3.99 -10.58 -2.62
N SER A 4 4.64 -10.65 -3.78
CA SER A 4 4.13 -10.01 -5.00
C SER A 4 2.76 -10.59 -5.30
N SER A 5 1.72 -10.00 -4.72
CA SER A 5 0.34 -10.27 -5.10
C SER A 5 0.16 -9.72 -6.51
N VAL A 6 0.30 -10.62 -7.49
CA VAL A 6 -0.15 -10.34 -8.86
C VAL A 6 -1.61 -9.90 -8.76
N LEU A 7 -1.89 -8.65 -9.12
CA LEU A 7 -3.24 -8.12 -9.10
C LEU A 7 -4.12 -9.04 -9.95
N PRO A 8 -5.24 -9.56 -9.45
CA PRO A 8 -6.10 -10.49 -10.19
C PRO A 8 -6.97 -9.70 -11.17
N THR A 9 -6.32 -9.16 -12.20
CA THR A 9 -6.95 -8.36 -13.27
C THR A 9 -8.03 -9.13 -14.00
N SER A 10 -7.91 -10.46 -14.11
CA SER A 10 -8.89 -11.32 -14.79
C SER A 10 -10.31 -11.22 -14.19
N LEU A 11 -10.43 -11.04 -12.86
CA LEU A 11 -11.73 -10.87 -12.21
C LEU A 11 -12.37 -9.53 -12.62
N TYR A 12 -11.58 -8.46 -12.65
CA TYR A 12 -12.04 -7.12 -13.00
C TYR A 12 -12.36 -6.99 -14.50
N GLU A 13 -11.54 -7.58 -15.37
CA GLU A 13 -11.76 -7.64 -16.82
C GLU A 13 -13.10 -8.29 -17.17
N GLY A 14 -13.49 -9.33 -16.42
CA GLY A 14 -14.74 -10.05 -16.62
C GLY A 14 -16.01 -9.31 -16.19
N LEU A 15 -15.91 -8.25 -15.37
CA LEU A 15 -17.08 -7.53 -14.85
C LEU A 15 -17.86 -6.84 -15.97
N LEU A 16 -17.17 -6.20 -16.92
CA LEU A 16 -17.82 -5.48 -18.01
C LEU A 16 -18.63 -6.44 -18.90
N ALA A 17 -18.04 -7.59 -19.26
CA ALA A 17 -18.72 -8.60 -20.06
C ALA A 17 -20.00 -9.13 -19.36
N LYS A 18 -19.96 -9.30 -18.04
CA LYS A 18 -21.14 -9.71 -17.26
C LYS A 18 -22.23 -8.64 -17.24
N LEU A 19 -21.85 -7.36 -17.12
CA LEU A 19 -22.81 -6.25 -17.22
C LEU A 19 -23.43 -6.16 -18.61
N VAL A 20 -22.63 -6.28 -19.66
CA VAL A 20 -23.10 -6.30 -21.05
C VAL A 20 -24.12 -7.42 -21.24
N LYS A 21 -23.85 -8.63 -20.73
CA LYS A 21 -24.80 -9.75 -20.79
C LYS A 21 -26.15 -9.43 -20.13
N ILE A 22 -26.16 -8.69 -19.02
CA ILE A 22 -27.41 -8.24 -18.37
C ILE A 22 -28.15 -7.27 -19.29
N LEU A 23 -27.44 -6.30 -19.87
CA LEU A 23 -28.02 -5.31 -20.79
C LEU A 23 -28.57 -5.96 -22.07
N GLU A 24 -27.88 -6.95 -22.61
CA GLU A 24 -28.37 -7.72 -23.75
C GLU A 24 -29.66 -8.47 -23.41
N LEU A 25 -29.74 -9.09 -22.23
CA LEU A 25 -30.94 -9.80 -21.78
C LEU A 25 -32.13 -8.85 -21.57
N THR A 26 -31.91 -7.61 -21.14
CA THR A 26 -32.99 -6.63 -20.98
C THR A 26 -33.46 -6.04 -22.31
N GLN A 27 -32.60 -6.04 -23.34
CA GLN A 27 -32.93 -5.53 -24.67
C GLN A 27 -33.57 -6.58 -25.61
N LYS A 28 -33.58 -7.86 -25.23
CA LYS A 28 -34.25 -8.89 -26.02
C LYS A 28 -35.75 -8.60 -26.13
N PRO A 29 -36.38 -8.89 -27.27
CA PRO A 29 -37.82 -8.67 -27.47
C PRO A 29 -38.68 -9.52 -26.54
N GLU A 30 -38.21 -10.69 -26.11
CA GLU A 30 -38.87 -11.49 -25.07
C GLU A 30 -38.66 -10.91 -23.66
N GLY A 31 -37.67 -10.03 -23.48
CA GLY A 31 -37.36 -9.25 -22.28
C GLY A 31 -37.61 -9.98 -20.96
N THR A 32 -38.60 -9.52 -20.19
CA THR A 32 -39.10 -10.18 -18.99
C THR A 32 -40.49 -10.81 -19.21
N ALA A 33 -40.92 -10.96 -20.46
CA ALA A 33 -42.25 -11.46 -20.80
C ALA A 33 -42.39 -12.96 -20.55
N THR A 34 -41.31 -13.73 -20.71
CA THR A 34 -41.32 -15.18 -20.45
C THR A 34 -40.67 -15.53 -19.10
N PRO A 35 -41.14 -16.57 -18.39
CA PRO A 35 -40.50 -17.07 -17.17
C PRO A 35 -39.02 -17.41 -17.37
N GLN A 36 -38.68 -17.98 -18.52
CA GLN A 36 -37.31 -18.36 -18.89
C GLN A 36 -36.41 -17.12 -19.03
N ALA A 37 -36.91 -16.05 -19.66
CA ALA A 37 -36.15 -14.82 -19.80
C ALA A 37 -35.97 -14.10 -18.44
N LYS A 38 -36.99 -14.12 -17.57
CA LYS A 38 -36.85 -13.64 -16.17
C LYS A 38 -35.79 -14.43 -15.40
N GLN A 39 -35.78 -15.75 -15.53
CA GLN A 39 -34.81 -16.61 -14.84
C GLN A 39 -33.39 -16.37 -15.36
N ALA A 40 -33.22 -16.24 -16.68
CA ALA A 40 -31.92 -15.91 -17.29
C ALA A 40 -31.39 -14.56 -16.81
N LEU A 41 -32.25 -13.54 -16.74
CA LEU A 41 -31.88 -12.21 -16.24
C LEU A 41 -31.51 -12.25 -14.76
N LEU A 42 -32.28 -12.95 -13.93
CA LEU A 42 -32.00 -13.11 -12.50
C LEU A 42 -30.66 -13.84 -12.28
N HIS A 43 -30.39 -14.89 -13.04
CA HIS A 43 -29.12 -15.61 -12.99
C HIS A 43 -27.95 -14.70 -13.38
N ALA A 44 -28.03 -14.00 -14.51
CA ALA A 44 -26.97 -13.10 -14.96
C ALA A 44 -26.72 -11.95 -13.95
N THR A 45 -27.80 -11.43 -13.33
CA THR A 45 -27.71 -10.38 -12.30
C THR A 45 -27.03 -10.89 -11.03
N ASN A 46 -27.38 -12.09 -10.57
CA ASN A 46 -26.74 -12.71 -9.41
C ASN A 46 -25.27 -13.02 -9.69
N ASP A 47 -24.93 -13.54 -10.87
CA ASP A 47 -23.54 -13.82 -11.26
C ASP A 47 -22.69 -12.55 -11.26
N PHE A 48 -23.24 -11.44 -11.77
CA PHE A 48 -22.56 -10.14 -11.76
C PHE A 48 -22.40 -9.59 -10.35
N LYS A 49 -23.46 -9.63 -9.55
CA LYS A 49 -23.43 -9.21 -8.14
C LYS A 49 -22.37 -9.98 -7.35
N ASN A 50 -22.33 -11.30 -7.51
CA ASN A 50 -21.35 -12.15 -6.84
C ASN A 50 -19.92 -11.80 -7.24
N SER A 51 -19.66 -11.55 -8.52
CA SER A 51 -18.34 -11.14 -8.97
C SER A 51 -17.94 -9.73 -8.52
N ILE A 52 -18.89 -8.79 -8.40
CA ILE A 52 -18.61 -7.49 -7.77
C ILE A 52 -18.25 -7.67 -6.31
N SER A 53 -18.99 -8.49 -5.56
CA SER A 53 -18.67 -8.75 -4.15
C SER A 53 -17.28 -9.33 -4.01
N GLN A 54 -16.95 -10.37 -4.78
CA GLN A 54 -15.60 -10.96 -4.80
C GLN A 54 -14.52 -9.94 -5.16
N ALA A 55 -14.78 -9.07 -6.14
CA ALA A 55 -13.84 -8.03 -6.53
C ALA A 55 -13.63 -7.00 -5.40
N LYS A 56 -14.69 -6.62 -4.69
CA LYS A 56 -14.61 -5.73 -3.54
C LYS A 56 -13.85 -6.35 -2.37
N ASP A 57 -14.15 -7.61 -2.04
CA ASP A 57 -13.47 -8.34 -0.97
C ASP A 57 -11.97 -8.40 -1.25
N LEU A 58 -11.61 -8.73 -2.49
CA LEU A 58 -10.22 -8.79 -2.90
C LEU A 58 -9.54 -7.42 -2.93
N ALA A 59 -10.26 -6.36 -3.32
CA ALA A 59 -9.74 -4.99 -3.25
C ALA A 59 -9.42 -4.60 -1.80
N ALA A 60 -10.28 -4.99 -0.85
CA ALA A 60 -10.09 -4.71 0.57
C ALA A 60 -8.95 -5.53 1.20
N GLU A 61 -8.60 -6.69 0.63
CA GLU A 61 -7.44 -7.49 1.05
C GLU A 61 -6.09 -6.94 0.54
N LEU A 62 -6.10 -5.99 -0.42
CA LEU A 62 -4.88 -5.32 -0.84
C LEU A 62 -4.35 -4.44 0.30
N PRO A 63 -3.02 -4.29 0.48
CA PRO A 63 -2.47 -3.40 1.49
C PRO A 63 -3.00 -1.96 1.33
N GLY A 64 -3.70 -1.46 2.34
CA GLY A 64 -4.33 -0.13 2.32
C GLY A 64 -5.65 -0.08 1.55
N GLY A 65 -6.16 -1.20 1.03
CA GLY A 65 -7.42 -1.30 0.30
C GLY A 65 -8.66 -1.12 1.17
N GLU A 66 -8.51 -1.25 2.49
CA GLU A 66 -9.52 -0.92 3.49
C GLU A 66 -9.68 0.59 3.71
N LEU A 67 -8.68 1.37 3.34
CA LEU A 67 -8.63 2.81 3.54
C LEU A 67 -9.16 3.54 2.31
N ARG A 68 -9.85 4.65 2.56
CA ARG A 68 -10.15 5.63 1.51
C ARG A 68 -8.84 6.25 1.02
N ILE A 69 -8.84 6.75 -0.21
CA ILE A 69 -7.67 7.42 -0.81
C ILE A 69 -7.18 8.55 0.10
N ASP A 70 -8.11 9.38 0.58
CA ASP A 70 -7.80 10.50 1.48
C ASP A 70 -7.10 10.02 2.78
N GLU A 71 -7.53 8.89 3.34
CA GLU A 71 -6.93 8.29 4.54
C GLU A 71 -5.55 7.68 4.23
N GLN A 72 -5.36 7.11 3.03
CA GLN A 72 -4.05 6.63 2.58
C GLN A 72 -3.07 7.79 2.44
N ASP A 73 -3.49 8.94 1.91
CA ASP A 73 -2.66 10.13 1.78
C ASP A 73 -2.20 10.65 3.16
N GLU A 74 -3.09 10.68 4.15
CA GLU A 74 -2.75 11.04 5.53
C GLU A 74 -1.73 10.09 6.15
N VAL A 75 -1.90 8.78 5.95
CA VAL A 75 -0.95 7.76 6.42
C VAL A 75 0.41 7.91 5.74
N ILE A 76 0.43 8.17 4.43
CA ILE A 76 1.66 8.42 3.67
C ILE A 76 2.38 9.66 4.21
N GLU A 77 1.65 10.73 4.48
CA GLU A 77 2.21 11.95 5.06
C GLU A 77 2.82 11.67 6.44
N MET A 78 2.06 11.03 7.33
CA MET A 78 2.53 10.68 8.68
C MET A 78 3.79 9.79 8.64
N LEU A 79 3.79 8.75 7.81
CA LEU A 79 4.93 7.83 7.66
C LEU A 79 6.16 8.55 7.07
N THR A 80 5.93 9.47 6.15
CA THR A 80 6.98 10.32 5.56
C THR A 80 7.61 11.20 6.63
N GLN A 81 6.81 11.91 7.44
CA GLN A 81 7.30 12.72 8.54
C GLN A 81 8.08 11.88 9.57
N LEU A 82 7.58 10.68 9.91
CA LEU A 82 8.24 9.79 10.85
C LEU A 82 9.61 9.34 10.33
N ARG A 83 9.69 8.92 9.06
CA ARG A 83 10.94 8.55 8.39
C ARG A 83 11.95 9.69 8.45
N ASP A 84 11.53 10.91 8.13
CA ASP A 84 12.42 12.06 8.04
C ASP A 84 12.94 12.47 9.43
N ARG A 85 12.08 12.45 10.46
CA ARG A 85 12.51 12.63 11.87
C ARG A 85 13.52 11.56 12.29
N LYS A 86 13.28 10.30 11.93
CA LYS A 86 14.21 9.19 12.27
C LYS A 86 15.56 9.34 11.58
N ARG A 87 15.59 9.81 10.32
CA ARG A 87 16.85 10.14 9.63
C ARG A 87 17.62 11.25 10.35
N GLN A 88 16.95 12.34 10.71
CA GLN A 88 17.58 13.43 11.45
C GLN A 88 18.15 12.97 12.80
N GLN A 89 17.41 12.13 13.54
CA GLN A 89 17.90 11.55 14.80
C GLN A 89 19.16 10.70 14.60
N LEU A 90 19.20 9.90 13.52
CA LEU A 90 20.38 9.09 13.19
C LEU A 90 21.58 9.94 12.79
N GLU A 91 21.36 11.01 12.02
CA GLU A 91 22.41 11.97 11.64
C GLU A 91 22.99 12.70 12.87
N GLN A 92 22.14 13.14 13.79
CA GLN A 92 22.58 13.75 15.05
C GLN A 92 23.38 12.76 15.90
N PHE A 93 22.90 11.54 16.02
CA PHE A 93 23.58 10.51 16.80
C PHE A 93 24.94 10.12 16.21
N SER A 94 25.04 9.99 14.88
CA SER A 94 26.31 9.68 14.22
C SER A 94 27.30 10.83 14.34
N ALA A 95 26.86 12.08 14.18
CA ALA A 95 27.68 13.28 14.37
C ALA A 95 28.21 13.38 15.82
N GLN A 96 27.36 13.13 16.82
CA GLN A 96 27.79 13.19 18.22
C GLN A 96 28.79 12.09 18.59
N THR A 97 28.68 10.91 17.97
CA THR A 97 29.67 9.83 18.12
C THR A 97 31.02 10.22 17.52
N LEU A 98 31.02 10.92 16.38
CA LEU A 98 32.23 11.45 15.75
C LEU A 98 32.87 12.56 16.60
N GLU A 99 32.09 13.49 17.14
CA GLU A 99 32.59 14.57 18.01
C GLU A 99 33.22 14.03 19.31
N LEU A 100 32.56 13.08 19.99
CA LEU A 100 33.13 12.40 21.16
C LEU A 100 34.42 11.63 20.82
N SER A 101 34.52 11.04 19.63
CA SER A 101 35.74 10.36 19.18
C SER A 101 36.87 11.34 18.83
N SER A 102 36.54 12.50 18.27
CA SER A 102 37.52 13.56 17.96
C SER A 102 38.03 14.29 19.21
N SER A 103 37.14 14.61 20.16
CA SER A 103 37.51 15.24 21.43
C SER A 103 38.31 14.31 22.34
N SER A 104 38.06 13.00 22.31
CA SER A 104 38.92 12.03 23.01
C SER A 104 40.26 11.79 22.30
N ALA A 105 40.34 11.94 20.97
CA ALA A 105 41.60 11.95 20.24
C ALA A 105 42.44 13.22 20.50
N GLU A 106 41.80 14.40 20.55
CA GLU A 106 42.46 15.67 20.94
C GLU A 106 42.92 15.63 22.40
N MET A 107 42.06 15.16 23.32
CA MET A 107 42.43 15.03 24.73
C MET A 107 43.55 14.01 24.95
N SER A 108 43.62 12.93 24.16
CA SER A 108 44.74 11.97 24.18
C SER A 108 46.03 12.54 23.59
N MET A 109 45.96 13.44 22.61
CA MET A 109 47.15 14.09 22.02
C MET A 109 47.75 15.17 22.93
N GLU A 110 46.93 15.84 23.74
CA GLU A 110 47.41 16.84 24.71
C GLU A 110 48.15 16.20 25.89
N VAL A 111 47.77 14.98 26.33
CA VAL A 111 48.48 14.29 27.42
C VAL A 111 49.86 13.81 26.99
N ASP A 112 50.02 13.36 25.75
CA ASP A 112 51.31 12.86 25.21
C ASP A 112 52.30 14.01 24.92
N SER A 113 51.78 15.24 24.72
CA SER A 113 52.60 16.44 24.51
C SER A 113 53.13 17.08 25.80
N MET A 114 52.57 16.73 26.97
CA MET A 114 53.05 17.19 28.29
C MET A 114 54.08 16.23 28.92
N ALA A 115 54.36 15.07 28.31
CA ALA A 115 55.32 14.09 28.80
C ALA A 115 56.76 14.28 28.27
N SER A 116 57.01 15.31 27.47
CA SER A 116 58.33 15.52 26.86
C SER A 116 59.15 16.63 27.54
N THR A 117 60.32 16.19 28.03
CA THR A 117 61.58 16.89 28.37
C THR A 117 61.78 17.35 29.83
N PRO A 118 63.03 17.47 30.35
CA PRO A 118 64.32 16.88 29.90
C PRO A 118 65.25 16.35 31.04
N SER A 119 66.32 15.65 30.61
CA SER A 119 67.60 15.34 31.29
C SER A 119 67.65 14.18 32.29
#